data_AF-A0A520F187-F1
#
_entry.id   AF-A0A520F187-F1
#
_cell.length_a   1.000
_cell.length_b   1.000
_cell.length_c   1.000
_cell.angle_alpha   90.00
_cell.angle_beta   90.00
_cell.angle_gamma   90.00
#
_symmetry.space_group_name_H-M   'P 1'
#
loop_
_entity.id
_entity.type
_entity.pdbx_description
1 polymer ?
#
loop_
_entity_poly.entity_id
_entity_poly.type
_entity_poly.pdbx_seq_one_letter_code
_entity_poly.pdbx_strand_id
1 'polypeptide(L)'
;MHADVPQSHRRPCRDAEVEVDLPPRRSFPTNSTVTQSNPAGPYICRIDTRLGELAAQVNPVLLQLPGVGPLVASQLLVACGDNPERLSSEQQFAALCGTAPIPASSGKHQRHRLSRGGDRTANSAIHRIVLVRMSAGDTRTGRLHCATHSGRQVRARDHPLPQTLRRARVFQDHPESAASE
;
A
#
# COMPACT_ATOMS: atom_id res chain seq x y z
N MET A 1 -31.58 26.41 20.64
CA MET A 1 -30.34 27.03 20.14
C MET A 1 -29.70 26.04 19.18
N HIS A 2 -30.00 26.20 17.88
CA HIS A 2 -29.52 25.32 16.82
C HIS A 2 -28.08 25.69 16.47
N ALA A 3 -27.18 24.72 16.50
CA ALA A 3 -25.81 24.90 16.04
C ALA A 3 -25.75 24.58 14.53
N ASP A 4 -25.41 25.60 13.74
CA ASP A 4 -25.17 25.50 12.29
C ASP A 4 -23.97 24.60 11.99
N VAL A 5 -24.22 23.55 11.20
CA VAL A 5 -23.19 22.70 10.60
C VAL A 5 -22.72 23.39 9.31
N PRO A 6 -21.43 23.75 9.15
CA PRO A 6 -20.99 24.40 7.93
C PRO A 6 -21.02 23.40 6.76
N GLN A 7 -21.82 23.73 5.74
CA GLN A 7 -21.92 22.98 4.50
C GLN A 7 -20.57 22.99 3.78
N SER A 8 -19.90 21.84 3.71
CA SER A 8 -18.74 21.66 2.87
C SER A 8 -19.19 21.67 1.41
N HIS A 9 -18.96 22.79 0.73
CA HIS A 9 -19.17 22.90 -0.71
C HIS A 9 -18.34 21.82 -1.43
N ARG A 10 -19.00 20.75 -1.87
CA ARG A 10 -18.45 19.80 -2.83
C ARG A 10 -18.07 20.60 -4.07
N ARG A 11 -16.77 20.70 -4.36
CA ARG A 11 -16.30 21.34 -5.59
C ARG A 11 -16.88 20.55 -6.77
N PRO A 12 -17.60 21.19 -7.71
CA PRO A 12 -17.90 20.55 -8.99
C PRO A 12 -16.58 20.26 -9.69
N CYS A 13 -16.54 19.16 -10.45
CA CYS A 13 -15.44 18.78 -11.33
C CYS A 13 -14.94 20.00 -12.10
N ARG A 14 -13.81 20.56 -11.67
CA ARG A 14 -13.20 21.69 -12.36
C ARG A 14 -12.19 21.10 -13.32
N ASP A 15 -12.61 20.97 -14.58
CA ASP A 15 -11.72 20.79 -15.72
C ASP A 15 -10.76 21.98 -15.72
N ALA A 16 -9.53 21.74 -15.23
CA ALA A 16 -8.46 22.71 -15.25
C ALA A 16 -7.42 22.18 -16.22
N GLU A 17 -7.54 22.60 -17.47
CA GLU A 17 -6.50 22.46 -18.48
C GLU A 17 -5.28 23.28 -17.99
N VAL A 18 -4.24 22.56 -17.59
CA VAL A 18 -2.91 23.16 -17.37
C VAL A 18 -2.21 23.07 -18.70
N GLU A 19 -2.12 24.19 -19.42
CA GLU A 19 -1.33 24.32 -20.63
C GLU A 19 0.16 24.35 -20.23
N VAL A 20 0.80 23.19 -20.32
CA VAL A 20 2.26 23.04 -20.23
C VAL A 20 2.81 22.99 -21.65
N ASP A 21 3.61 24.00 -21.99
CA ASP A 21 4.29 24.13 -23.29
C ASP A 21 5.23 22.92 -23.50
N LEU A 22 4.79 21.99 -24.35
CA LEU A 22 5.42 20.70 -24.60
C LEU A 22 5.99 20.70 -26.02
N PRO A 23 7.23 20.24 -26.27
CA PRO A 23 7.83 20.24 -27.59
C PRO A 23 6.98 19.48 -28.63
N PRO A 24 7.07 19.84 -29.93
CA PRO A 24 6.15 19.34 -30.95
C PRO A 24 6.18 17.82 -31.02
N ARG A 25 5.09 17.19 -30.57
CA ARG A 25 4.89 15.75 -30.67
C ARG A 25 4.76 15.37 -32.13
N ARG A 26 5.43 14.29 -32.53
CA ARG A 26 5.21 13.59 -33.82
C ARG A 26 3.70 13.47 -34.05
N SER A 27 3.24 13.82 -35.25
CA SER A 27 1.83 13.76 -35.65
C SER A 27 1.31 12.32 -35.53
N PHE A 28 0.70 12.02 -34.38
CA PHE A 28 -0.15 10.85 -34.28
C PHE A 28 -1.43 11.15 -35.06
N PRO A 29 -1.95 10.20 -35.85
CA PRO A 29 -3.21 10.40 -36.56
C PRO A 29 -4.30 10.75 -35.53
N THR A 30 -4.91 11.92 -35.69
CA THR A 30 -6.06 12.38 -34.92
C THR A 30 -7.27 11.57 -35.36
N ASN A 31 -7.35 10.33 -34.89
CA ASN A 31 -8.56 9.53 -35.06
C ASN A 31 -9.66 10.22 -34.23
N SER A 32 -10.55 10.91 -34.94
CA SER A 32 -11.78 11.56 -34.49
C SER A 32 -12.80 10.61 -33.83
N THR A 33 -12.40 9.39 -33.49
CA THR A 33 -13.22 8.35 -32.87
C THR A 33 -13.20 8.38 -31.34
N VAL A 34 -12.46 9.28 -30.69
CA VAL A 34 -12.44 9.37 -29.20
C VAL A 34 -13.79 9.88 -28.64
N THR A 35 -14.68 10.38 -29.48
CA THR A 35 -16.07 10.73 -29.11
C THR A 35 -17.06 9.59 -29.36
N GLN A 36 -16.67 8.32 -29.26
CA GLN A 36 -17.64 7.30 -28.84
C GLN A 36 -17.82 7.47 -27.33
N SER A 37 -18.89 8.16 -26.94
CA SER A 37 -19.33 8.29 -25.54
C SER A 37 -19.34 6.91 -24.90
N ASN A 38 -18.37 6.63 -24.02
CA ASN A 38 -18.34 5.39 -23.26
C ASN A 38 -19.58 5.35 -22.36
N PRO A 39 -20.55 4.45 -22.59
CA PRO A 39 -21.78 4.39 -21.80
C PRO A 39 -21.52 3.94 -20.34
N ALA A 40 -20.28 3.57 -20.00
CA ALA A 40 -19.90 3.20 -18.64
C ALA A 40 -19.91 4.38 -17.66
N GLY A 41 -19.76 5.64 -18.12
CA GLY A 41 -19.76 6.82 -17.25
C GLY A 41 -20.96 6.90 -16.29
N PRO A 42 -22.21 6.94 -16.80
CA PRO A 42 -23.40 7.00 -15.94
C PRO A 42 -23.59 5.74 -15.09
N TYR A 43 -23.13 4.57 -15.55
CA TYR A 43 -23.23 3.32 -14.78
C TYR A 43 -22.29 3.30 -13.57
N ILE A 44 -21.04 3.73 -13.75
CA ILE A 44 -20.04 3.82 -12.68
C ILE A 44 -20.52 4.82 -11.61
N CYS A 45 -21.00 5.99 -12.03
CA CYS A 45 -21.55 6.98 -11.10
C CYS A 45 -22.72 6.44 -10.27
N ARG A 46 -23.60 5.64 -10.89
CA ARG A 46 -24.71 4.98 -10.18
C ARG A 46 -24.21 3.98 -9.14
N ILE A 47 -23.21 3.16 -9.48
CA ILE A 47 -22.62 2.22 -8.53
C ILE A 47 -21.94 2.96 -7.37
N ASP A 48 -21.12 3.97 -7.67
CA ASP A 48 -20.42 4.75 -6.64
C ASP A 48 -21.40 5.43 -5.68
N THR A 49 -22.50 5.96 -6.21
CA THR A 49 -23.59 6.53 -5.39
C THR A 49 -24.18 5.46 -4.48
N ARG A 50 -24.50 4.28 -5.02
CA ARG A 50 -25.09 3.20 -4.25
C ARG A 50 -24.14 2.65 -3.18
N LEU A 51 -22.86 2.52 -3.49
CA LEU A 51 -21.83 2.14 -2.52
C LEU A 51 -21.73 3.18 -1.40
N GLY A 52 -21.83 4.47 -1.73
CA GLY A 52 -21.82 5.55 -0.76
C GLY A 52 -23.01 5.49 0.20
N GLU A 53 -24.21 5.25 -0.32
CA GLU A 53 -25.43 5.07 0.48
C GLU A 53 -25.30 3.90 1.47
N LEU A 54 -24.87 2.74 0.99
CA LEU A 54 -24.71 1.54 1.82
C LEU A 54 -23.61 1.73 2.86
N ALA A 55 -22.46 2.31 2.47
CA ALA A 55 -21.38 2.61 3.40
C ALA A 55 -21.81 3.61 4.49
N ALA A 56 -22.62 4.61 4.15
CA ALA A 56 -23.14 5.59 5.11
C ALA A 56 -24.13 4.97 6.11
N GLN A 57 -24.92 3.97 5.68
CA GLN A 57 -25.82 3.23 6.57
C GLN A 57 -25.05 2.39 7.59
N VAL A 58 -23.93 1.78 7.19
CA VAL A 58 -23.11 0.93 8.07
C VAL A 58 -22.19 1.75 8.97
N ASN A 59 -21.46 2.70 8.40
CA ASN A 59 -20.52 3.54 9.15
C ASN A 59 -20.35 4.93 8.50
N PRO A 60 -21.11 5.94 8.95
CA PRO A 60 -21.02 7.29 8.38
C PRO A 60 -19.71 8.00 8.75
N VAL A 61 -19.09 7.63 9.88
CA VAL A 61 -17.82 8.23 10.34
C VAL A 61 -16.67 7.86 9.40
N LEU A 62 -16.68 6.65 8.83
CA LEU A 62 -15.66 6.19 7.90
C LEU A 62 -15.57 7.10 6.65
N LEU A 63 -16.71 7.55 6.12
CA LEU A 63 -16.79 8.43 4.94
C LEU A 63 -16.36 9.87 5.22
N GLN A 64 -16.28 10.27 6.49
CA GLN A 64 -15.80 11.60 6.88
C GLN A 64 -14.27 11.67 6.90
N LEU A 65 -13.58 10.53 6.86
CA LEU A 65 -12.13 10.48 6.92
C LEU A 65 -11.48 10.94 5.61
N PRO A 66 -10.40 11.73 5.69
CA PRO A 66 -9.70 12.20 4.50
C PRO A 66 -9.08 11.02 3.75
N GLY A 67 -9.36 10.95 2.45
CA GLY A 67 -8.90 9.88 1.56
C GLY A 67 -9.85 8.69 1.44
N VAL A 68 -10.99 8.70 2.13
CA VAL A 68 -11.98 7.63 2.07
C VAL A 68 -13.14 8.03 1.15
N GLY A 69 -13.18 7.44 -0.05
CA GLY A 69 -14.32 7.54 -0.97
C GLY A 69 -15.25 6.32 -0.88
N PRO A 70 -16.39 6.32 -1.59
CA PRO A 70 -17.37 5.23 -1.56
C PRO A 70 -16.78 3.84 -1.81
N LEU A 71 -15.95 3.71 -2.86
CA LEU A 71 -15.28 2.46 -3.21
C LEU A 71 -14.29 1.98 -2.14
N VAL A 72 -13.49 2.90 -1.59
CA VAL A 72 -12.50 2.60 -0.55
C VAL A 72 -13.21 2.20 0.75
N ALA A 73 -14.28 2.92 1.12
CA ALA A 73 -15.10 2.59 2.27
C ALA A 73 -15.73 1.20 2.12
N SER A 74 -16.34 0.90 0.98
CA SER A 74 -16.96 -0.41 0.76
C SER A 74 -15.93 -1.55 0.82
N GLN A 75 -14.73 -1.37 0.26
CA GLN A 75 -13.68 -2.39 0.32
C GLN A 75 -13.24 -2.69 1.77
N LEU A 76 -13.08 -1.65 2.58
CA LEU A 76 -12.72 -1.83 4.00
C LEU A 76 -13.85 -2.48 4.79
N LEU A 77 -15.10 -2.09 4.52
CA LEU A 77 -16.27 -2.66 5.18
C LEU A 77 -16.47 -4.15 4.82
N VAL A 78 -16.25 -4.53 3.56
CA VAL A 78 -16.30 -5.95 3.13
C VAL A 78 -15.19 -6.75 3.83
N ALA A 79 -13.94 -6.25 3.81
CA ALA A 79 -12.83 -6.95 4.46
C ALA A 79 -13.06 -7.17 5.97
N CYS A 80 -13.64 -6.19 6.66
CA CYS A 80 -14.03 -6.31 8.06
C CYS A 80 -15.25 -7.23 8.25
N GLY A 81 -16.27 -7.09 7.41
CA GLY A 81 -17.55 -7.78 7.52
C GLY A 81 -17.48 -9.27 7.19
N ASP A 82 -16.52 -9.68 6.37
CA ASP A 82 -16.26 -11.10 6.05
C ASP A 82 -15.52 -11.85 7.17
N ASN A 83 -15.01 -11.15 8.19
CA ASN A 83 -14.18 -11.72 9.26
C ASN A 83 -14.53 -11.20 10.67
N PRO A 84 -15.81 -11.12 11.08
CA PRO A 84 -16.21 -10.46 12.32
C PRO A 84 -15.69 -11.18 13.57
N GLU A 85 -15.60 -12.52 13.54
CA GLU A 85 -15.12 -13.34 14.65
C GLU A 85 -13.58 -13.35 14.78
N ARG A 86 -12.86 -12.93 13.74
CA ARG A 86 -11.38 -12.95 13.69
C ARG A 86 -10.75 -11.56 13.90
N LEU A 87 -11.57 -10.50 13.91
CA LEU A 87 -11.15 -9.12 14.04
C LEU A 87 -11.60 -8.53 15.38
N SER A 88 -10.88 -8.90 16.44
CA SER A 88 -11.06 -8.35 17.78
C SER A 88 -10.15 -7.16 18.09
N SER A 89 -9.13 -6.88 17.25
CA SER A 89 -8.21 -5.75 17.46
C SER A 89 -7.67 -5.10 16.19
N GLU A 90 -7.19 -3.86 16.32
CA GLU A 90 -6.57 -3.10 15.24
C GLU A 90 -5.32 -3.80 14.67
N GLN A 91 -4.56 -4.52 15.49
CA GLN A 91 -3.37 -5.26 15.06
C GLN A 91 -3.75 -6.45 14.17
N GLN A 92 -4.84 -7.15 14.50
CA GLN A 92 -5.36 -8.25 13.68
C GLN A 92 -5.87 -7.73 12.34
N PHE A 93 -6.52 -6.57 12.33
CA PHE A 93 -6.90 -5.90 11.08
C PHE A 93 -5.68 -5.52 10.24
N ALA A 94 -4.63 -4.96 10.86
CA ALA A 94 -3.39 -4.66 10.15
C ALA A 94 -2.68 -5.93 9.61
N ALA A 95 -2.77 -7.05 10.33
CA ALA A 95 -2.28 -8.34 9.86
C ALA A 95 -3.11 -8.89 8.69
N LEU A 96 -4.44 -8.77 8.74
CA LEU A 96 -5.36 -9.16 7.67
C LEU A 96 -5.09 -8.38 6.39
N CYS A 97 -4.99 -7.05 6.47
CA CYS A 97 -4.63 -6.21 5.32
C CYS A 97 -3.17 -6.40 4.89
N GLY A 98 -2.34 -7.07 5.69
CA GLY A 98 -0.92 -7.25 5.40
C GLY A 98 -0.08 -5.98 5.49
N THR A 99 -0.57 -4.95 6.20
CA THR A 99 0.15 -3.71 6.50
C THR A 99 1.06 -3.85 7.72
N ALA A 100 0.82 -4.86 8.56
CA ALA A 100 1.66 -5.16 9.71
C ALA A 100 3.06 -5.66 9.28
N PRO A 101 4.15 -5.12 9.83
CA PRO A 101 5.50 -5.60 9.55
C PRO A 101 5.75 -6.97 10.21
N ILE A 102 6.22 -7.94 9.42
CA ILE A 102 6.60 -9.28 9.91
C ILE A 102 8.13 -9.35 10.07
N PRO A 103 8.66 -9.78 11.23
CA PRO A 103 10.08 -10.03 11.38
C PRO A 103 10.55 -11.12 10.41
N ALA A 104 11.62 -10.83 9.68
CA ALA A 104 12.25 -11.71 8.71
C ALA A 104 13.76 -11.81 8.97
N SER A 105 14.13 -11.85 10.25
CA SER A 105 15.51 -11.89 10.72
C SER A 105 15.77 -13.13 11.56
N SER A 106 16.88 -13.81 11.28
CA SER A 106 17.34 -14.99 12.03
C SER A 106 18.64 -14.71 12.82
N GLY A 107 19.02 -13.45 13.00
CA GLY A 107 20.30 -13.08 13.62
C GLY A 107 20.45 -11.57 13.85
N LYS A 108 21.69 -11.06 13.84
CA LYS A 108 22.06 -9.68 14.24
C LYS A 108 21.45 -8.56 13.37
N HIS A 109 20.93 -8.88 12.18
CA HIS A 109 20.27 -7.93 11.30
C HIS A 109 18.76 -8.01 11.43
N GLN A 110 18.14 -6.97 11.99
CA GLN A 110 16.69 -6.86 12.04
C GLN A 110 16.16 -6.41 10.67
N ARG A 111 15.34 -7.25 10.05
CA ARG A 111 14.66 -6.96 8.77
C ARG A 111 13.18 -7.23 8.93
N HIS A 112 12.37 -6.42 8.27
CA HIS A 112 10.92 -6.56 8.26
C HIS A 112 10.46 -6.79 6.82
N ARG A 113 9.50 -7.70 6.64
CA ARG A 113 8.79 -7.91 5.38
C ARG A 113 7.31 -7.64 5.57
N LEU A 114 6.62 -7.26 4.50
CA LEU A 114 5.16 -7.21 4.48
C LEU A 114 4.59 -8.61 4.21
N SER A 115 3.38 -8.87 4.72
CA SER A 115 2.64 -10.10 4.47
C SER A 115 2.33 -10.27 2.99
N ARG A 116 2.49 -11.50 2.47
CA ARG A 116 2.16 -11.81 1.08
C ARG A 116 0.72 -12.29 0.84
N GLY A 117 0.11 -12.91 1.85
CA GLY A 117 -1.20 -13.55 1.76
C GLY A 117 -2.37 -12.80 2.41
N GLY A 118 -2.18 -11.53 2.80
CA GLY A 118 -3.27 -10.70 3.31
C GLY A 118 -4.20 -10.19 2.20
N ASP A 119 -5.29 -9.53 2.59
CA ASP A 119 -6.22 -8.88 1.66
C ASP A 119 -5.53 -7.72 0.92
N ARG A 120 -5.27 -7.94 -0.37
CA ARG A 120 -4.59 -6.98 -1.23
C ARG A 120 -5.48 -5.81 -1.63
N THR A 121 -6.78 -6.01 -1.67
CA THR A 121 -7.76 -4.97 -1.99
C THR A 121 -7.83 -3.99 -0.82
N ALA A 122 -7.97 -4.49 0.41
CA ALA A 122 -7.93 -3.67 1.61
C ALA A 122 -6.57 -2.95 1.78
N ASN A 123 -5.45 -3.62 1.47
CA ASN A 123 -4.14 -2.97 1.46
C ASN A 123 -4.05 -1.81 0.45
N SER A 124 -4.58 -2.00 -0.76
CA SER A 124 -4.62 -0.96 -1.80
C SER A 124 -5.47 0.23 -1.35
N ALA A 125 -6.62 -0.04 -0.72
CA ALA A 125 -7.47 0.99 -0.11
C ALA A 125 -6.72 1.81 0.95
N ILE A 126 -6.01 1.16 1.88
CA ILE A 126 -5.20 1.84 2.90
C ILE A 126 -4.08 2.68 2.24
N HIS A 127 -3.40 2.12 1.24
CA HIS A 127 -2.37 2.85 0.51
C HIS A 127 -2.93 4.11 -0.19
N ARG A 128 -4.11 4.00 -0.81
CA ARG A 128 -4.82 5.14 -1.42
C ARG A 128 -5.10 6.24 -0.39
N ILE A 129 -5.58 5.86 0.79
CA ILE A 129 -5.84 6.80 1.89
C ILE A 129 -4.56 7.53 2.30
N VAL A 130 -3.45 6.81 2.46
CA VAL A 130 -2.15 7.39 2.81
C VAL A 130 -1.70 8.41 1.76
N LEU A 131 -1.79 8.08 0.47
CA LEU A 131 -1.43 9.01 -0.60
C LEU A 131 -2.27 10.29 -0.59
N VAL A 132 -3.59 10.17 -0.40
CA VAL A 132 -4.48 11.34 -0.33
C VAL A 132 -4.15 12.19 0.89
N ARG A 133 -3.88 11.58 2.06
CA ARG A 133 -3.51 12.32 3.27
C ARG A 133 -2.18 13.04 3.13
N MET A 134 -1.19 12.40 2.50
CA MET A 134 0.08 13.06 2.17
C MET A 134 -0.12 14.24 1.23
N SER A 135 -0.94 14.08 0.18
CA SER A 135 -1.27 15.14 -0.76
C SER A 135 -2.04 16.30 -0.10
N ALA A 136 -2.87 16.00 0.90
CA ALA A 136 -3.64 16.99 1.65
C ALA A 136 -2.82 17.71 2.74
N GLY A 137 -1.53 17.41 2.89
CA GLY A 137 -0.64 18.08 3.84
C GLY A 137 -0.72 17.55 5.29
N ASP A 138 -1.22 16.34 5.51
CA ASP A 138 -1.22 15.73 6.84
C ASP A 138 0.22 15.45 7.32
N THR A 139 0.72 16.32 8.21
CA THR A 139 2.08 16.25 8.75
C THR A 139 2.36 14.99 9.56
N ARG A 140 1.34 14.33 10.14
CA ARG A 140 1.51 13.08 10.88
C ARG A 140 1.80 11.94 9.92
N THR A 141 0.97 11.80 8.90
CA THR A 141 1.12 10.75 7.88
C THR A 141 2.43 10.94 7.11
N GLY A 142 2.78 12.18 6.74
CA GLY A 142 4.05 12.50 6.10
C GLY A 142 5.27 12.13 6.95
N ARG A 143 5.26 12.45 8.26
CA ARG A 143 6.35 12.08 9.18
C ARG A 143 6.53 10.57 9.29
N LEU A 144 5.44 9.81 9.45
CA LEU A 144 5.48 8.35 9.53
C LEU A 144 6.02 7.74 8.23
N HIS A 145 5.58 8.24 7.08
CA HIS A 145 6.07 7.80 5.78
C HIS A 145 7.56 8.10 5.57
N CYS A 146 8.03 9.28 5.96
CA CYS A 146 9.46 9.61 5.91
C CYS A 146 10.27 8.71 6.86
N ALA A 147 9.76 8.43 8.07
CA ALA A 147 10.42 7.58 9.06
C ALA A 147 10.64 6.13 8.57
N THR A 148 9.67 5.56 7.84
CA THR A 148 9.82 4.21 7.25
C THR A 148 10.85 4.17 6.12
N HIS A 149 11.06 5.29 5.42
CA HIS A 149 12.06 5.38 4.34
C HIS A 149 13.46 5.75 4.87
N SER A 150 13.54 6.55 5.93
CA SER A 150 14.79 6.97 6.58
C SER A 150 15.41 5.89 7.46
N GLY A 151 14.66 4.86 7.87
CA GLY A 151 15.17 3.67 8.55
C GLY A 151 16.13 2.81 7.71
N ARG A 152 16.36 3.17 6.44
CA ARG A 152 17.35 2.56 5.57
C ARG A 152 18.76 3.13 5.88
N GLN A 153 19.21 3.06 7.13
CA GLN A 153 20.64 3.21 7.43
C GLN A 153 21.37 1.98 6.88
N VAL A 154 21.97 2.12 5.69
CA VAL A 154 23.13 1.31 5.32
C VAL A 154 24.25 1.77 6.26
N ARG A 155 24.42 1.05 7.38
CA ARG A 155 25.63 1.19 8.18
C ARG A 155 26.82 0.95 7.24
N ALA A 156 27.78 1.87 7.24
CA ALA A 156 29.09 1.60 6.66
C ALA A 156 29.58 0.26 7.22
N ARG A 157 30.12 -0.60 6.35
CA ARG A 157 30.74 -1.85 6.79
C ARG A 157 32.07 -1.49 7.48
N ASP A 158 32.01 -1.04 8.73
CA ASP A 158 33.21 -0.68 9.53
C ASP A 158 33.86 -1.91 10.18
N HIS A 159 33.86 -3.02 9.44
CA HIS A 159 34.41 -4.28 9.88
C HIS A 159 35.01 -4.92 8.64
N PRO A 160 36.32 -5.27 8.66
CA PRO A 160 36.90 -6.02 7.57
C PRO A 160 36.06 -7.28 7.40
N LEU A 161 35.64 -7.55 6.15
CA LEU A 161 34.93 -8.79 5.83
C LEU A 161 35.73 -9.94 6.44
N PRO A 162 35.10 -10.88 7.17
CA PRO A 162 35.84 -12.04 7.65
C PRO A 162 36.41 -12.70 6.40
N GLN A 163 37.74 -12.81 6.38
CA GLN A 163 38.44 -13.59 5.39
C GLN A 163 37.75 -14.95 5.38
N THR A 164 37.16 -15.29 4.23
CA THR A 164 36.59 -16.60 3.97
C THR A 164 37.52 -17.65 4.60
N LEU A 165 36.99 -18.52 5.45
CA LEU A 165 37.73 -19.68 5.94
C LEU A 165 38.40 -20.32 4.72
N ARG A 166 39.74 -20.29 4.67
CA ARG A 166 40.51 -21.05 3.68
C ARG A 166 40.00 -22.48 3.76
N ARG A 167 39.22 -22.90 2.77
CA ARG A 167 38.83 -24.30 2.63
C ARG A 167 40.10 -25.03 2.22
N ALA A 168 40.79 -25.63 3.19
CA ALA A 168 41.88 -26.55 2.90
C ALA A 168 41.29 -27.72 2.10
N ARG A 169 41.55 -27.77 0.80
CA ARG A 169 41.51 -29.04 0.08
C ARG A 169 42.82 -29.74 0.42
N VAL A 170 42.77 -30.65 1.39
CA VAL A 170 43.66 -31.80 1.38
C VAL A 170 42.77 -33.00 1.63
N PHE A 171 42.40 -33.67 0.53
CA PHE A 171 41.97 -35.06 0.58
C PHE A 171 43.27 -35.82 0.87
N GLN A 172 43.51 -36.20 2.11
CA GLN A 172 44.62 -37.11 2.43
C GLN A 172 44.13 -38.52 2.18
N ASP A 173 44.81 -39.16 1.23
CA ASP A 173 44.67 -40.57 0.86
C ASP A 173 44.77 -41.48 2.09
N HIS A 174 43.91 -42.49 2.15
CA HIS A 174 44.01 -43.56 3.13
C HIS A 174 45.00 -44.61 2.62
N PRO A 175 46.08 -44.94 3.36
CA PRO A 175 46.95 -46.04 2.98
C PRO A 175 46.23 -47.38 3.18
N GLU A 176 46.38 -48.23 2.17
CA GLU A 176 45.91 -49.61 2.14
C GLU A 176 46.42 -50.42 3.33
N SER A 177 45.50 -51.19 3.90
CA SER A 177 45.71 -52.18 4.96
C SER A 177 46.74 -53.24 4.55
N ALA A 178 47.96 -53.11 5.06
CA ALA A 178 48.89 -54.22 5.20
C ALA A 178 49.00 -54.59 6.69
N ALA A 179 48.16 -55.52 7.12
CA ALA A 179 48.41 -56.36 8.29
C ALA A 179 48.16 -57.81 7.84
N SER A 180 49.25 -58.54 7.71
CA SER A 180 49.27 -59.99 7.53
C SER A 180 48.88 -60.67 8.84
N GLU A 181 47.95 -61.62 8.77
CA GLU A 181 47.97 -62.93 9.42
C GLU A 181 46.99 -63.88 8.72
#